data_AF-A0A9W8MQA6-F1
#
_entry.id   AF-A0A9W8MQA6-F1
#
_cell.length_a   1.000
_cell.length_b   1.000
_cell.length_c   1.000
_cell.angle_alpha   90.00
_cell.angle_beta   90.00
_cell.angle_gamma   90.00
#
_symmetry.space_group_name_H-M   'P 1'
#
loop_
_entity.id
_entity.type
_entity.pdbx_description
1 polymer ?
#
loop_
_entity_poly.entity_id
_entity_poly.type
_entity_poly.pdbx_seq_one_letter_code
_entity_poly.pdbx_strand_id
1 'polypeptide(L)'
;MIYERDFDTTLPREDDSEELEEWSVETPLAKPSTPLPGRVISCFNASATLSSILSKIVQAIYAVRLTTSRHAEAVALESLLDKWYIDLPDHLRYDPASAASPRTSKAPTPLPNVLTLHMQYWCAVVLLHRPFIRHALQVKKSQQPDDTTQVVDEHEAEVRSISERSYELCNAAANHITSIGAHIYSHIAGEG
;
A
#
# COMPACT_ATOMS: atom_id res chain seq x y z
N MET A 1 -8.26 13.17 -12.15
CA MET A 1 -8.27 12.48 -10.85
C MET A 1 -9.71 12.15 -10.54
N ILE A 2 -10.01 10.97 -10.03
CA ILE A 2 -11.38 10.53 -9.76
C ILE A 2 -11.81 11.16 -8.42
N TYR A 3 -12.78 12.08 -8.44
CA TYR A 3 -13.36 12.61 -7.20
C TYR A 3 -14.59 11.77 -6.82
N GLU A 4 -14.82 11.56 -5.51
CA GLU A 4 -16.00 10.83 -5.01
C GLU A 4 -17.33 11.41 -5.51
N ARG A 5 -17.35 12.71 -5.85
CA ARG A 5 -18.52 13.40 -6.41
C ARG A 5 -18.73 13.20 -7.91
N ASP A 6 -17.78 12.58 -8.61
CA ASP A 6 -17.83 12.42 -10.07
C ASP A 6 -18.51 11.12 -10.51
N PHE A 7 -18.88 10.25 -9.57
CA PHE A 7 -19.50 8.96 -9.84
C PHE A 7 -20.56 8.63 -8.79
N ASP A 8 -21.64 8.00 -9.24
CA ASP A 8 -22.75 7.51 -8.42
C ASP A 8 -22.92 5.98 -8.52
N THR A 9 -22.03 5.31 -9.25
CA THR A 9 -21.99 3.86 -9.38
C THR A 9 -21.68 3.21 -8.03
N THR A 10 -22.60 2.41 -7.54
CA THR A 10 -22.42 1.63 -6.31
C THR A 10 -21.43 0.49 -6.51
N LEU A 11 -20.73 0.11 -5.44
CA LEU A 11 -19.90 -1.10 -5.46
C LEU A 11 -20.75 -2.35 -5.75
N PRO A 12 -20.21 -3.34 -6.49
CA PRO A 12 -20.86 -4.63 -6.67
C PRO A 12 -21.10 -5.33 -5.33
N ARG A 13 -22.15 -6.15 -5.27
CA ARG A 13 -22.57 -6.84 -4.06
C ARG A 13 -21.79 -8.15 -3.93
N GLU A 14 -21.26 -8.42 -2.74
CA GLU A 14 -20.45 -9.62 -2.46
C GLU A 14 -21.27 -10.92 -2.37
N ASP A 15 -22.61 -10.84 -2.50
CA ASP A 15 -23.50 -12.01 -2.56
C ASP A 15 -23.69 -12.56 -4.00
N ASP A 16 -23.05 -11.94 -4.99
CA ASP A 16 -23.06 -12.45 -6.36
C ASP A 16 -22.29 -13.78 -6.49
N SER A 17 -22.75 -14.66 -7.37
CA SER A 17 -22.12 -15.96 -7.61
C SER A 17 -20.67 -15.85 -8.06
N GLU A 18 -20.31 -14.77 -8.75
CA GLU A 18 -18.95 -14.47 -9.23
C GLU A 18 -17.93 -14.44 -8.08
N GLU A 19 -18.33 -14.01 -6.87
CA GLU A 19 -17.44 -13.95 -5.69
C GLU A 19 -16.92 -15.33 -5.26
N LEU A 20 -17.71 -16.37 -5.51
CA LEU A 20 -17.44 -17.76 -5.15
C LEU A 20 -16.97 -18.62 -6.32
N GLU A 21 -16.88 -18.05 -7.53
CA GLU A 21 -16.32 -18.75 -8.68
C GLU A 21 -14.90 -19.23 -8.37
N GLU A 22 -14.58 -20.44 -8.82
CA GLU A 22 -13.30 -21.07 -8.52
C GLU A 22 -12.16 -20.31 -9.23
N TRP A 23 -11.14 -19.93 -8.46
CA TRP A 23 -9.91 -19.43 -9.03
C TRP A 23 -9.18 -20.55 -9.78
N SER A 24 -9.20 -20.48 -11.11
CA SER A 24 -8.44 -21.38 -11.98
C SER A 24 -7.35 -20.60 -12.70
N VAL A 25 -6.11 -21.07 -12.57
CA VAL A 25 -5.03 -20.64 -13.46
C VAL A 25 -5.01 -21.62 -14.62
N GLU A 26 -5.57 -21.24 -15.76
CA GLU A 26 -5.52 -22.03 -17.00
C GLU A 26 -4.07 -22.11 -17.52
N THR A 27 -3.26 -22.97 -16.90
CA THR A 27 -1.91 -23.30 -17.37
C THR A 27 -1.96 -24.72 -17.93
N PRO A 28 -1.53 -24.98 -19.17
CA PRO A 28 -1.62 -26.31 -19.80
C PRO A 28 -0.90 -27.45 -19.04
N LEU A 29 -0.10 -27.12 -18.03
CA LEU A 29 0.73 -28.04 -17.25
C LEU A 29 0.51 -27.94 -15.72
N ALA A 30 -0.46 -27.15 -15.26
CA ALA A 30 -0.70 -27.01 -13.82
C ALA A 30 -1.48 -28.22 -13.27
N LYS A 31 -1.00 -28.79 -12.17
CA LYS A 31 -1.77 -29.77 -11.38
C LYS A 31 -3.06 -29.10 -10.89
N PRO A 32 -4.18 -29.83 -10.75
CA PRO A 32 -5.39 -29.26 -10.16
C PRO A 32 -5.07 -28.70 -8.77
N SER A 33 -5.11 -27.38 -8.65
CA SER A 33 -5.03 -26.69 -7.37
C SER A 33 -6.29 -27.00 -6.57
N THR A 34 -6.21 -26.90 -5.25
CA THR A 34 -7.40 -26.96 -4.42
C THR A 34 -8.37 -25.84 -4.84
N PRO A 35 -9.67 -26.15 -5.03
CA PRO A 35 -10.66 -25.15 -5.41
C PRO A 35 -10.71 -24.07 -4.33
N LEU A 36 -10.26 -22.86 -4.68
CA LEU A 36 -10.29 -21.69 -3.82
C LEU A 36 -11.28 -20.69 -4.45
N PRO A 37 -12.22 -20.12 -3.68
CA PRO A 37 -13.07 -19.04 -4.17
C PRO A 37 -12.22 -17.87 -4.69
N GLY A 38 -12.56 -17.30 -5.83
CA GLY A 38 -11.77 -16.28 -6.51
C GLY A 38 -11.74 -14.92 -5.81
N ARG A 39 -12.77 -14.60 -5.01
CA ARG A 39 -12.84 -13.35 -4.22
C ARG A 39 -12.71 -12.08 -5.04
N VAL A 40 -13.14 -12.12 -6.31
CA VAL A 40 -12.92 -11.04 -7.27
C VAL A 40 -13.71 -9.78 -6.90
N ILE A 41 -14.93 -9.91 -6.39
CA ILE A 41 -15.78 -8.78 -6.00
C ILE A 41 -15.23 -8.14 -4.73
N SER A 42 -14.95 -8.94 -3.69
CA SER A 42 -14.35 -8.46 -2.45
C SER A 42 -13.03 -7.71 -2.70
N CYS A 43 -12.14 -8.30 -3.52
CA CYS A 43 -10.88 -7.66 -3.88
C CYS A 43 -11.10 -6.36 -4.66
N PHE A 44 -12.02 -6.35 -5.63
CA PHE A 44 -12.35 -5.17 -6.40
C PHE A 44 -12.88 -4.03 -5.50
N ASN A 45 -13.81 -4.34 -4.60
CA ASN A 45 -14.37 -3.38 -3.65
C ASN A 45 -13.28 -2.79 -2.74
N ALA A 46 -12.38 -3.62 -2.24
CA ALA A 46 -11.23 -3.18 -1.47
C ALA A 46 -10.29 -2.28 -2.31
N SER A 47 -9.97 -2.66 -3.55
CA SER A 47 -9.15 -1.83 -4.44
C SER A 47 -9.82 -0.50 -4.80
N ALA A 48 -11.14 -0.48 -4.99
CA ALA A 48 -11.91 0.72 -5.30
C ALA A 48 -11.90 1.71 -4.11
N THR A 49 -12.11 1.21 -2.89
CA THR A 49 -12.04 2.02 -1.68
C THR A 49 -10.62 2.56 -1.43
N LEU A 50 -9.58 1.74 -1.62
CA LEU A 50 -8.19 2.18 -1.55
C LEU A 50 -7.87 3.26 -2.61
N SER A 51 -8.44 3.13 -3.81
CA SER A 51 -8.27 4.12 -4.89
C SER A 51 -8.84 5.50 -4.53
N SER A 52 -9.91 5.57 -3.71
CA SER A 52 -10.37 6.83 -3.14
C SER A 52 -9.32 7.46 -2.22
N ILE A 53 -8.69 6.66 -1.35
CA ILE A 53 -7.61 7.14 -0.46
C ILE A 53 -6.42 7.63 -1.29
N LEU A 54 -6.01 6.89 -2.32
CA LEU A 54 -4.97 7.30 -3.27
C LEU A 54 -5.28 8.65 -3.93
N SER A 55 -6.53 8.87 -4.35
CA SER A 55 -6.98 10.16 -4.89
C SER A 55 -6.81 11.30 -3.87
N LYS A 56 -7.18 11.07 -2.61
CA LYS A 56 -6.99 12.04 -1.52
C LYS A 56 -5.50 12.32 -1.26
N ILE A 57 -4.63 11.31 -1.31
CA ILE A 57 -3.17 11.48 -1.20
C ILE A 57 -2.64 12.37 -2.31
N VAL A 58 -2.98 12.10 -3.57
CA VAL A 58 -2.48 12.91 -4.70
C VAL A 58 -2.97 14.36 -4.58
N GLN A 59 -4.22 14.58 -4.15
CA GLN A 59 -4.76 15.93 -3.91
C GLN A 59 -4.06 16.66 -2.77
N ALA A 60 -3.97 16.06 -1.59
CA ALA A 60 -3.49 16.75 -0.39
C ALA A 60 -1.96 16.91 -0.40
N ILE A 61 -1.24 15.92 -0.93
CA ILE A 61 0.21 15.86 -0.83
C ILE A 61 0.88 16.41 -2.10
N TYR A 62 0.31 16.18 -3.29
CA TYR A 62 0.96 16.51 -4.57
C TYR A 62 0.32 17.69 -5.31
N ALA A 63 -0.72 18.34 -4.77
CA ALA A 63 -1.25 19.55 -5.37
C ALA A 63 -0.20 20.67 -5.46
N VAL A 64 -0.25 21.43 -6.56
CA VAL A 64 0.61 22.59 -6.83
C VAL A 64 0.28 23.75 -5.89
N ARG A 65 -1.01 23.94 -5.59
CA ARG A 65 -1.50 24.96 -4.65
C ARG A 65 -2.10 24.26 -3.45
N LEU A 66 -1.49 24.44 -2.29
CA LEU A 66 -1.94 23.84 -1.04
C LEU A 66 -2.79 24.83 -0.29
N THR A 67 -3.89 24.34 0.29
CA THR A 67 -4.76 25.11 1.18
C THR A 67 -4.51 24.81 2.66
N THR A 68 -3.82 23.69 2.95
CA THR A 68 -3.56 23.17 4.30
C THR A 68 -2.11 22.67 4.42
N SER A 69 -1.67 22.40 5.66
CA SER A 69 -0.35 21.83 5.92
C SER A 69 -0.26 20.39 5.43
N ARG A 70 0.68 20.11 4.51
CA ARG A 70 0.94 18.75 4.00
C ARG A 70 1.22 17.73 5.09
N HIS A 71 1.91 18.13 6.16
CA HIS A 71 2.24 17.23 7.24
C HIS A 71 0.98 16.79 8.01
N ALA A 72 0.09 17.74 8.33
CA ALA A 72 -1.16 17.44 9.01
C ALA A 72 -2.08 16.54 8.15
N GLU A 73 -2.18 16.82 6.85
CA GLU A 73 -2.90 15.97 5.90
C GLU A 73 -2.29 14.56 5.83
N ALA A 74 -0.96 14.46 5.85
CA ALA A 74 -0.28 13.17 5.78
C ALA A 74 -0.59 12.30 7.01
N VAL A 75 -0.61 12.88 8.22
CA VAL A 75 -0.98 12.15 9.45
C VAL A 75 -2.43 11.63 9.38
N ALA A 76 -3.35 12.45 8.88
CA ALA A 76 -4.75 12.04 8.70
C ALA A 76 -4.90 10.93 7.66
N LEU A 77 -4.16 11.01 6.55
CA LEU A 77 -4.17 10.01 5.49
C LEU A 77 -3.47 8.71 5.89
N GLU A 78 -2.41 8.78 6.70
CA GLU A 78 -1.75 7.61 7.32
C GLU A 78 -2.76 6.86 8.20
N SER A 79 -3.47 7.58 9.06
CA SER A 79 -4.53 7.00 9.90
C SER A 79 -5.65 6.35 9.07
N LEU A 80 -5.99 6.93 7.92
CA LEU A 80 -7.00 6.39 7.02
C LEU A 80 -6.53 5.11 6.31
N LEU A 81 -5.26 5.06 5.88
CA LEU A 81 -4.64 3.87 5.32
C LEU A 81 -4.57 2.74 6.36
N ASP A 82 -4.14 3.04 7.58
CA ASP A 82 -4.07 2.07 8.67
C ASP A 82 -5.44 1.49 8.98
N LYS A 83 -6.46 2.36 9.10
CA LYS A 83 -7.84 1.93 9.30
C LYS A 83 -8.32 1.03 8.17
N TRP A 84 -8.08 1.42 6.92
CA TRP A 84 -8.45 0.61 5.76
C TRP A 84 -7.81 -0.77 5.79
N TYR A 85 -6.53 -0.85 6.15
CA TYR A 85 -5.79 -2.12 6.25
C TYR A 85 -6.32 -3.03 7.37
N ILE A 86 -6.63 -2.46 8.53
CA ILE A 86 -7.18 -3.19 9.70
C ILE A 86 -8.59 -3.72 9.40
N ASP A 87 -9.41 -2.90 8.73
CA ASP A 87 -10.80 -3.22 8.41
C ASP A 87 -10.94 -4.23 7.25
N LEU A 88 -9.83 -4.64 6.60
CA LEU A 88 -9.87 -5.66 5.56
C LEU A 88 -10.46 -6.99 6.09
N PRO A 89 -11.40 -7.61 5.36
CA PRO A 89 -11.92 -8.94 5.68
C PRO A 89 -10.83 -9.99 5.75
N ASP A 90 -11.01 -11.01 6.60
CA ASP A 90 -10.02 -12.06 6.84
C ASP A 90 -9.56 -12.76 5.54
N HIS A 91 -10.47 -12.98 4.59
CA HIS A 91 -10.16 -13.61 3.30
C HIS A 91 -9.35 -12.73 2.33
N LEU A 92 -9.20 -11.45 2.63
CA LEU A 92 -8.36 -10.50 1.88
C LEU A 92 -7.05 -10.16 2.61
N ARG A 93 -6.84 -10.68 3.82
CA ARG A 93 -5.60 -10.42 4.57
C ARG A 93 -4.45 -11.25 4.02
N TYR A 94 -3.29 -10.62 3.95
CA TYR A 94 -2.04 -11.24 3.54
C TYR A 94 -1.02 -11.11 4.66
N ASP A 95 -0.55 -12.25 5.17
CA ASP A 95 0.54 -12.33 6.13
C ASP A 95 1.80 -12.90 5.44
N PRO A 96 2.85 -12.06 5.22
CA PRO A 96 4.11 -12.51 4.64
C PRO A 96 4.80 -13.61 5.47
N ALA A 97 4.65 -13.61 6.79
CA ALA A 97 5.29 -14.61 7.65
C ALA A 97 4.66 -16.00 7.46
N SER A 98 3.35 -16.04 7.26
CA SER A 98 2.59 -17.25 6.94
C SER A 98 2.89 -17.80 5.53
N ALA A 99 3.22 -16.91 4.58
CA ALA A 99 3.57 -17.27 3.20
C ALA A 99 5.01 -17.78 3.04
N ALA A 100 5.93 -17.38 3.92
CA ALA A 100 7.34 -17.79 3.87
C ALA A 100 7.63 -19.21 4.41
N SER A 101 6.64 -19.88 5.03
CA SER A 101 6.80 -21.25 5.55
C SER A 101 5.82 -22.26 4.94
N PRO A 102 6.01 -22.65 3.65
CA PRO A 102 5.13 -23.60 2.95
C PRO A 102 5.03 -24.98 3.61
N ARG A 103 5.99 -25.31 4.49
CA ARG A 103 6.09 -26.64 5.14
C ARG A 103 5.30 -26.77 6.44
N THR A 104 4.77 -25.66 6.98
CA THR A 104 4.08 -25.67 8.29
C THR A 104 2.78 -24.89 8.33
N SER A 105 2.52 -23.98 7.39
CA SER A 105 1.24 -23.28 7.31
C SER A 105 0.21 -24.13 6.56
N LYS A 106 -0.89 -24.48 7.23
CA LYS A 106 -2.11 -25.01 6.60
C LYS A 106 -2.89 -23.92 5.83
N ALA A 107 -2.32 -22.72 5.70
CA ALA A 107 -2.96 -21.58 5.09
C ALA A 107 -2.89 -21.73 3.55
N PRO A 108 -3.99 -21.54 2.83
CA PRO A 108 -3.97 -21.52 1.37
C PRO A 108 -2.99 -20.46 0.86
N THR A 109 -2.29 -20.77 -0.24
CA THR A 109 -1.50 -19.77 -0.98
C THR A 109 -2.38 -18.56 -1.29
N PRO A 110 -1.93 -17.32 -1.02
CA PRO A 110 -2.73 -16.13 -1.25
C PRO A 110 -3.02 -15.97 -2.75
N LEU A 111 -4.24 -15.55 -3.07
CA LEU A 111 -4.67 -15.37 -4.46
C LEU A 111 -3.94 -14.16 -5.10
N PRO A 112 -3.65 -14.20 -6.42
CA PRO A 112 -2.93 -13.11 -7.09
C PRO A 112 -3.60 -11.73 -7.02
N ASN A 113 -4.93 -11.68 -7.04
CA ASN A 113 -5.71 -10.46 -6.84
C ASN A 113 -5.53 -9.89 -5.41
N VAL A 114 -5.50 -10.74 -4.38
CA VAL A 114 -5.20 -10.35 -3.00
C VAL A 114 -3.77 -9.80 -2.91
N LEU A 115 -2.79 -10.48 -3.50
CA LEU A 115 -1.40 -10.00 -3.54
C LEU A 115 -1.30 -8.62 -4.23
N THR A 116 -2.01 -8.44 -5.34
CA THR A 116 -2.07 -7.16 -6.07
C THR A 116 -2.68 -6.05 -5.21
N LEU A 117 -3.75 -6.34 -4.46
CA LEU A 117 -4.39 -5.41 -3.53
C LEU A 117 -3.39 -4.92 -2.46
N HIS A 118 -2.62 -5.84 -1.85
CA HIS A 118 -1.58 -5.47 -0.88
C HIS A 118 -0.43 -4.68 -1.52
N MET A 119 -0.06 -5.00 -2.77
CA MET A 119 0.93 -4.21 -3.51
C MET A 119 0.44 -2.77 -3.77
N GLN A 120 -0.85 -2.59 -4.07
CA GLN A 120 -1.47 -1.27 -4.22
C GLN A 120 -1.42 -0.48 -2.90
N TYR A 121 -1.68 -1.14 -1.77
CA TYR A 121 -1.57 -0.53 -0.44
C TYR A 121 -0.16 0.00 -0.17
N TRP A 122 0.87 -0.84 -0.37
CA TRP A 122 2.25 -0.41 -0.15
C TRP A 122 2.70 0.69 -1.13
N CYS A 123 2.19 0.68 -2.37
CA CYS A 123 2.38 1.80 -3.29
C CYS A 123 1.77 3.11 -2.74
N ALA A 124 0.60 3.04 -2.08
CA ALA A 124 -0.04 4.19 -1.43
C ALA A 124 0.82 4.74 -0.28
N VAL A 125 1.39 3.86 0.55
CA VAL A 125 2.33 4.23 1.62
C VAL A 125 3.55 4.96 1.05
N VAL A 126 4.17 4.42 0.00
CA VAL A 126 5.29 5.09 -0.68
C VAL A 126 4.87 6.47 -1.18
N LEU A 127 3.71 6.57 -1.83
CA LEU A 127 3.19 7.83 -2.36
C LEU A 127 2.97 8.86 -1.24
N LEU A 128 2.41 8.46 -0.10
CA LEU A 128 2.15 9.35 1.04
C LEU A 128 3.44 9.95 1.62
N HIS A 129 4.49 9.12 1.80
CA HIS A 129 5.67 9.52 2.56
C HIS A 129 6.82 10.08 1.70
N ARG A 130 6.87 9.77 0.40
CA ARG A 130 8.00 10.15 -0.48
C ARG A 130 8.35 11.64 -0.47
N PRO A 131 7.40 12.60 -0.42
CA PRO A 131 7.72 14.03 -0.47
C PRO A 131 8.51 14.53 0.73
N PHE A 132 8.32 13.91 1.90
CA PHE A 132 8.97 14.34 3.14
C PHE A 132 10.45 13.94 3.20
N ILE A 133 10.86 12.89 2.48
CA ILE A 133 12.27 12.46 2.36
C ILE A 133 13.12 13.52 1.64
N ARG A 134 12.57 14.13 0.58
CA ARG A 134 13.30 15.13 -0.22
C ARG A 134 13.42 16.47 0.49
N HIS A 135 12.47 16.80 1.36
CA HIS A 135 12.47 18.07 2.09
C HIS A 135 13.70 18.20 3.01
N ALA A 136 14.09 17.14 3.74
CA ALA A 136 15.28 17.20 4.60
C ALA A 136 16.60 17.32 3.82
N LEU A 137 16.70 16.71 2.63
CA LEU A 137 17.89 16.86 1.77
C LEU A 137 18.04 18.30 1.23
N GLN A 138 16.93 19.00 1.00
CA GLN A 138 16.93 20.40 0.58
C GLN A 138 17.33 21.33 1.72
N VAL A 139 16.77 21.14 2.93
CA VAL A 139 17.18 21.89 4.13
C VAL A 139 18.68 21.75 4.39
N LYS A 140 19.23 20.53 4.25
CA LYS A 140 20.66 20.24 4.44
C LYS A 140 21.58 20.93 3.43
N LYS A 141 21.10 21.25 2.21
CA LYS A 141 21.90 21.91 1.15
C LYS A 141 21.93 23.43 1.30
N SER A 142 20.93 24.01 1.97
CA SER A 142 20.83 25.45 2.25
C SER A 142 21.79 25.89 3.36
N GLN A 143 22.23 24.97 4.21
CA GLN A 143 23.17 25.21 5.32
C GLN A 143 24.60 24.82 4.90
N GLN A 144 25.24 25.67 4.09
CA GLN A 144 26.70 25.70 4.05
C GLN A 144 27.19 26.52 5.26
N PRO A 145 28.31 26.14 5.91
CA PRO A 145 28.60 26.59 7.26
C PRO A 145 29.17 28.00 7.25
N ASP A 146 28.43 28.95 7.81
CA ASP A 146 29.06 30.06 8.52
C ASP A 146 29.16 29.68 10.00
N ASP A 147 30.38 29.81 10.50
CA ASP A 147 30.85 29.38 11.81
C ASP A 147 30.23 30.23 12.91
N THR A 148 29.00 29.94 13.36
CA THR A 148 28.47 30.53 14.60
C THR A 148 27.38 29.66 15.25
N THR A 149 27.74 29.06 16.39
CA THR A 149 26.89 28.60 17.50
C THR A 149 25.83 27.53 17.21
N GLN A 150 26.12 26.32 17.70
CA GLN A 150 25.21 25.17 17.81
C GLN A 150 24.03 25.47 18.75
N VAL A 151 22.98 26.10 18.23
CA VAL A 151 21.63 25.96 18.78
C VAL A 151 20.88 25.17 17.74
N VAL A 152 20.68 23.87 17.96
CA VAL A 152 19.88 23.06 17.04
C VAL A 152 18.45 23.59 17.14
N ASP A 153 17.97 24.23 16.08
CA ASP A 153 16.59 24.70 15.99
C ASP A 153 15.65 23.49 16.14
N GLU A 154 14.72 23.55 17.10
CA GLU A 154 13.74 22.48 17.36
C GLU A 154 12.96 22.12 16.10
N HIS A 155 12.70 23.12 15.24
CA HIS A 155 12.04 22.91 13.96
C HIS A 155 12.87 22.08 12.97
N GLU A 156 14.19 22.26 12.96
CA GLU A 156 15.09 21.49 12.10
C GLU A 156 15.19 20.04 12.57
N ALA A 157 15.21 19.83 13.89
CA ALA A 157 15.17 18.50 14.50
C ALA A 157 13.87 17.76 14.15
N GLU A 158 12.73 18.45 14.19
CA GLU A 158 11.43 17.91 13.80
C GLU A 158 11.40 17.51 12.32
N VAL A 159 11.83 18.39 11.41
CA VAL A 159 11.89 18.10 9.97
C VAL A 159 12.80 16.91 9.66
N ARG A 160 13.94 16.79 10.37
CA ARG A 160 14.84 15.64 10.26
C ARG A 160 14.15 14.35 10.70
N SER A 161 13.50 14.37 11.86
CA SER A 161 12.76 13.21 12.39
C SER A 161 11.65 12.74 11.44
N ILE A 162 10.86 13.68 10.90
CA ILE A 162 9.80 13.38 9.91
C ILE A 162 10.39 12.72 8.66
N SER A 163 11.53 13.22 8.16
CA SER A 163 12.20 12.65 7.00
C SER A 163 12.74 11.25 7.25
N GLU A 164 13.33 11.00 8.41
CA GLU A 164 13.85 9.68 8.80
C GLU A 164 12.71 8.66 8.88
N ARG A 165 11.63 8.98 9.60
CA ARG A 165 10.42 8.13 9.66
C ARG A 165 9.85 7.86 8.26
N SER A 166 9.74 8.90 7.44
CA SER A 166 9.20 8.77 6.08
C SER A 166 10.07 7.87 5.20
N TYR A 167 11.39 7.92 5.38
CA TYR A 167 12.33 7.04 4.69
C TYR A 167 12.16 5.59 5.14
N GLU A 168 12.07 5.34 6.45
CA GLU A 168 11.85 4.00 7.01
C GLU A 168 10.55 3.37 6.48
N LEU A 169 9.45 4.13 6.50
CA LEU A 169 8.15 3.68 5.98
C LEU A 169 8.22 3.36 4.47
N CYS A 170 8.86 4.22 3.67
CA CYS A 170 9.06 3.95 2.25
C CYS A 170 9.93 2.72 2.00
N ASN A 171 10.97 2.51 2.81
CA ASN A 171 11.87 1.37 2.68
C ASN A 171 11.16 0.06 3.07
N ALA A 172 10.40 0.06 4.17
CA ALA A 172 9.57 -1.07 4.56
C ALA A 172 8.54 -1.42 3.49
N ALA A 173 7.83 -0.42 2.95
CA ALA A 173 6.87 -0.62 1.87
C ALA A 173 7.52 -1.21 0.61
N ALA A 174 8.71 -0.74 0.23
CA ALA A 174 9.46 -1.31 -0.90
C ALA A 174 9.81 -2.78 -0.68
N ASN A 175 10.24 -3.15 0.53
CA ASN A 175 10.53 -4.56 0.87
C ASN A 175 9.27 -5.43 0.77
N HIS A 176 8.12 -4.94 1.24
CA HIS A 176 6.85 -5.65 1.07
C HIS A 176 6.47 -5.82 -0.40
N ILE A 177 6.61 -4.78 -1.22
CA ILE A 177 6.36 -4.84 -2.67
C ILE A 177 7.25 -5.89 -3.33
N THR A 178 8.55 -5.92 -3.01
CA THR A 178 9.50 -6.90 -3.55
C THR A 178 9.14 -8.32 -3.12
N SER A 179 8.78 -8.53 -1.84
CA SER A 179 8.33 -9.84 -1.33
C SER A 179 7.07 -10.32 -2.05
N ILE A 180 6.07 -9.46 -2.21
CA ILE A 180 4.84 -9.78 -2.95
C ILE A 180 5.16 -10.12 -4.41
N GLY A 181 6.00 -9.33 -5.07
CA GLY A 181 6.42 -9.58 -6.45
C GLY A 181 7.10 -10.93 -6.63
N ALA A 182 7.93 -11.34 -5.68
CA ALA A 182 8.55 -12.66 -5.67
C ALA A 182 7.50 -13.79 -5.55
N HIS A 183 6.49 -13.64 -4.70
CA HIS A 183 5.40 -14.61 -4.55
C HIS A 183 4.53 -14.73 -5.81
N ILE A 184 4.23 -13.60 -6.48
CA ILE A 184 3.48 -13.61 -7.75
C ILE A 184 4.30 -14.33 -8.82
N TYR A 185 5.60 -14.05 -8.91
CA TYR A 185 6.48 -14.68 -9.88
C TYR A 185 6.59 -16.20 -9.67
N SER A 186 6.76 -16.66 -8.42
CA SER A 186 6.81 -18.10 -8.12
C SER A 186 5.50 -18.81 -8.49
N HIS A 187 4.36 -18.15 -8.30
CA HIS A 187 3.05 -18.70 -8.68
C HIS A 187 2.90 -18.84 -10.20
N ILE A 188 3.44 -17.90 -10.99
CA ILE A 188 3.39 -17.94 -12.46
C ILE A 188 4.39 -18.94 -13.03
N ALA A 189 5.58 -19.07 -12.42
CA ALA A 189 6.64 -19.96 -12.89
C ALA A 189 6.37 -21.46 -12.65
N GLY A 190 5.32 -21.81 -11.88
CA GLY A 190 4.97 -23.21 -11.59
C GLY A 190 5.94 -23.90 -10.63
N GLU A 191 6.78 -23.15 -9.92
CA GLU A 191 7.69 -23.65 -8.90
C GLU A 191 6.99 -23.62 -7.52
N GLY A 192 6.13 -24.62 -7.29
CA GLY A 192 5.46 -24.86 -6.00
C GLY A 192 5.73 -26.26 -5.48
#